data_AF-A0A934KUA9-F1
#
_entry.id   AF-A0A934KUA9-F1
#
_cell.length_a   1.000
_cell.length_b   1.000
_cell.length_c   1.000
_cell.angle_alpha   90.00
_cell.angle_beta   90.00
_cell.angle_gamma   90.00
#
_symmetry.space_group_name_H-M   'P 1'
#
loop_
_entity.id
_entity.type
_entity.pdbx_description
1 polymer ?
#
loop_
_entity_poly.entity_id
_entity_poly.type
_entity_poly.pdbx_seq_one_letter_code
_entity_poly.pdbx_strand_id
1 'polypeptide(L)'
;MSHANPTPVRVGMTGTFAGKPYTIIARVVMGMEEEGETYYWNEFYLSDGTDRIAMLVCEEVYGAQQWRLFTEFTPQSSLTAREAGLKKVGDRVSLDGVSAEVTVVDETRVYEIEGKAPDWVSVGDVAQYFNAEAGGKMWVVSWSGDEVEYYRGMQLHPEAVAQALRLPPDSFEPAARSGSLTGSGSGLNFGVVSALLTFAVGGFFIFRSCGSVPRYTTTHTPAPPPQVVQPQPAPPPPLTVGTNVTLDGKSFRVVGHRVVEYTKVNAQWSSRQYQVTDDDGQTNLLVIRVLPGAQHWQLFKPLAPERPPSPLVAAAMRVGEAVTLDDFHGRVSELFMSRALTNSAGFPDAFTGDGLIYHYLAQTNTSALLASWNGERVVFHRGQPVAKHTP
;
A
#
# COMPACT_ATOMS: atom_id res chain seq x y z
N MET A 1 16.14 1.97 8.32
CA MET A 1 16.95 1.43 7.19
C MET A 1 18.34 2.06 7.20
N SER A 2 19.31 1.51 6.46
CA SER A 2 20.62 2.14 6.23
C SER A 2 20.66 2.76 4.83
N HIS A 3 21.75 3.42 4.47
CA HIS A 3 21.96 3.89 3.11
C HIS A 3 22.21 2.75 2.09
N ALA A 4 22.42 1.51 2.55
CA ALA A 4 22.61 0.37 1.66
C ALA A 4 21.34 0.09 0.86
N ASN A 5 21.49 -0.40 -0.38
CA ASN A 5 20.37 -0.81 -1.20
C ASN A 5 19.87 -2.20 -0.76
N PRO A 6 18.69 -2.32 -0.13
CA PRO A 6 18.17 -3.61 0.33
C PRO A 6 17.48 -4.40 -0.80
N THR A 7 17.48 -3.88 -2.02
CA THR A 7 16.78 -4.45 -3.17
C THR A 7 17.78 -4.96 -4.20
N PRO A 8 17.39 -5.84 -5.14
CA PRO A 8 18.18 -6.17 -6.33
C PRO A 8 18.12 -5.12 -7.45
N VAL A 9 17.32 -4.05 -7.30
CA VAL A 9 17.18 -3.01 -8.33
C VAL A 9 18.47 -2.20 -8.42
N ARG A 10 18.97 -1.96 -9.65
CA ARG A 10 20.24 -1.26 -9.92
C ARG A 10 20.07 -0.17 -10.97
N VAL A 11 20.93 0.86 -10.89
CA VAL A 11 21.07 1.85 -11.96
C VAL A 11 21.45 1.16 -13.27
N GLY A 12 20.87 1.63 -14.37
CA GLY A 12 21.02 1.08 -15.71
C GLY A 12 20.06 -0.07 -16.04
N MET A 13 19.32 -0.61 -15.06
CA MET A 13 18.26 -1.57 -15.35
C MET A 13 17.15 -0.93 -16.19
N THR A 14 16.58 -1.73 -17.09
CA THR A 14 15.45 -1.31 -17.93
C THR A 14 14.24 -2.15 -17.62
N GLY A 15 13.06 -1.56 -17.74
CA GLY A 15 11.81 -2.25 -17.50
C GLY A 15 10.62 -1.59 -18.17
N THR A 16 9.46 -2.22 -18.04
CA THR A 16 8.21 -1.68 -18.58
C THR A 16 7.17 -1.57 -17.48
N PHE A 17 6.76 -0.35 -17.17
CA PHE A 17 5.72 -0.05 -16.18
C PHE A 17 4.51 0.55 -16.89
N ALA A 18 3.33 -0.01 -16.65
CA ALA A 18 2.08 0.41 -17.31
C ALA A 18 2.19 0.52 -18.85
N GLY A 19 2.92 -0.41 -19.47
CA GLY A 19 3.12 -0.45 -20.93
C GLY A 19 4.16 0.54 -21.48
N LYS A 20 4.81 1.33 -20.62
CA LYS A 20 5.81 2.32 -21.00
C LYS A 20 7.22 1.86 -20.62
N PRO A 21 8.20 1.91 -21.55
CA PRO A 21 9.57 1.54 -21.27
C PRO A 21 10.26 2.61 -20.43
N TYR A 22 11.10 2.17 -19.49
CA TYR A 22 11.89 3.02 -18.62
C TYR A 22 13.29 2.45 -18.42
N THR A 23 14.24 3.35 -18.16
CA THR A 23 15.59 3.05 -17.66
C THR A 23 15.73 3.67 -16.27
N ILE A 24 16.26 2.91 -15.31
CA ILE A 24 16.60 3.44 -13.99
C ILE A 24 17.90 4.23 -14.13
N ILE A 25 17.83 5.55 -13.99
CA ILE A 25 18.96 6.46 -14.18
C ILE A 25 19.68 6.79 -12.88
N ALA A 26 18.96 6.68 -11.76
CA ALA A 26 19.51 6.91 -10.44
C ALA A 26 18.75 6.13 -9.37
N ARG A 27 19.41 5.93 -8.23
CA ARG A 27 18.80 5.59 -6.96
C ARG A 27 19.12 6.71 -5.98
N VAL A 28 18.10 7.22 -5.32
CA VAL A 28 18.18 8.27 -4.32
C VAL A 28 17.75 7.68 -2.98
N VAL A 29 18.58 7.80 -1.96
CA VAL A 29 18.20 7.48 -0.59
C VAL A 29 17.64 8.74 0.02
N MET A 30 16.36 8.69 0.32
CA MET A 30 15.62 9.76 0.95
C MET A 30 15.42 9.43 2.42
N GLY A 31 15.24 10.44 3.24
CA GLY A 31 14.87 10.24 4.63
C GLY A 31 14.19 11.44 5.26
N MET A 32 13.66 11.23 6.46
CA MET A 32 13.06 12.25 7.30
C MET A 32 13.40 11.98 8.76
N GLU A 33 13.45 13.04 9.58
CA GLU A 33 13.68 12.91 11.01
C GLU A 33 12.34 12.85 11.75
N GLU A 34 12.15 11.78 12.54
CA GLU A 34 10.98 11.58 13.39
C GLU A 34 11.46 11.15 14.78
N GLU A 35 11.08 11.91 15.81
CA GLU A 35 11.44 11.65 17.22
C GLU A 35 12.94 11.44 17.50
N GLY A 36 13.82 12.03 16.68
CA GLY A 36 15.27 11.90 16.80
C GLY A 36 15.85 10.66 16.12
N GLU A 37 15.03 9.87 15.43
CA GLU A 37 15.45 8.81 14.51
C GLU A 37 15.27 9.25 13.06
N THR A 38 16.05 8.68 12.13
CA THR A 38 15.88 8.92 10.71
C THR A 38 15.21 7.72 10.05
N TYR A 39 14.02 7.93 9.51
CA TYR A 39 13.37 6.98 8.61
C TYR A 39 13.94 7.17 7.20
N TYR A 40 14.35 6.08 6.54
CA TYR A 40 14.90 6.12 5.18
C TYR A 40 14.06 5.28 4.24
N TRP A 41 14.01 5.67 2.96
CA TRP A 41 13.46 4.90 1.86
C TRP A 41 14.30 5.07 0.59
N ASN A 42 14.02 4.24 -0.43
CA ASN A 42 14.74 4.29 -1.70
C ASN A 42 13.80 4.80 -2.80
N GLU A 43 14.25 5.79 -3.57
CA GLU A 43 13.59 6.23 -4.79
C GLU A 43 14.46 5.91 -6.00
N PHE A 44 13.97 5.07 -6.90
CA PHE A 44 14.63 4.81 -8.18
C PHE A 44 14.03 5.75 -9.21
N TYR A 45 14.87 6.56 -9.86
CA TYR A 45 14.43 7.54 -10.85
C TYR A 45 14.42 6.87 -12.22
N LEU A 46 13.30 6.97 -12.92
CA LEU A 46 13.03 6.30 -14.18
C LEU A 46 12.90 7.33 -15.30
N SER A 47 13.71 7.18 -16.35
CA SER A 47 13.60 7.94 -17.58
C SER A 47 13.04 7.08 -18.70
N ASP A 48 12.12 7.63 -19.47
CA ASP A 48 11.61 7.07 -20.73
C ASP A 48 12.35 7.63 -21.96
N GLY A 49 13.43 8.40 -21.75
CA GLY A 49 14.14 9.15 -22.79
C GLY A 49 13.58 10.55 -23.06
N THR A 50 12.52 10.97 -22.37
CA THR A 50 12.01 12.35 -22.35
C THR A 50 12.51 13.10 -21.12
N ASP A 51 12.17 14.38 -21.03
CA ASP A 51 12.49 15.23 -19.86
C ASP A 51 11.64 14.89 -18.63
N ARG A 52 10.61 14.05 -18.77
CA ARG A 52 9.75 13.63 -17.65
C ARG A 52 10.31 12.41 -16.96
N ILE A 53 10.19 12.41 -15.64
CA ILE A 53 10.70 11.34 -14.79
C ILE A 53 9.55 10.69 -14.03
N ALA A 54 9.60 9.37 -13.91
CA ALA A 54 8.79 8.63 -12.95
C ALA A 54 9.69 8.18 -11.80
N MET A 55 9.11 7.90 -10.64
CA MET A 55 9.85 7.43 -9.47
C MET A 55 9.25 6.13 -8.97
N LEU A 56 10.08 5.10 -8.87
CA LEU A 56 9.74 3.84 -8.25
C LEU A 56 10.28 3.88 -6.82
N VAL A 57 9.38 4.02 -5.87
CA VAL A 57 9.67 4.17 -4.44
C VAL A 57 9.55 2.81 -3.77
N CYS A 58 10.55 2.47 -2.96
CA CYS A 58 10.59 1.29 -2.11
C CYS A 58 10.74 1.72 -0.65
N GLU A 59 9.71 1.42 0.12
CA GLU A 59 9.68 1.58 1.58
C GLU A 59 9.69 0.20 2.23
N GLU A 60 10.34 0.07 3.38
CA GLU A 60 10.18 -1.12 4.21
C GLU A 60 9.14 -0.84 5.28
N VAL A 61 8.06 -1.63 5.27
CA VAL A 61 6.94 -1.48 6.19
C VAL A 61 6.61 -2.86 6.74
N TYR A 62 6.73 -3.01 8.06
CA TYR A 62 6.53 -4.27 8.79
C TYR A 62 7.41 -5.45 8.32
N GLY A 63 8.65 -5.16 7.90
CA GLY A 63 9.60 -6.17 7.41
C GLY A 63 9.33 -6.65 5.98
N ALA A 64 8.45 -5.95 5.25
CA ALA A 64 8.16 -6.22 3.85
C ALA A 64 8.33 -4.96 3.01
N GLN A 65 8.83 -5.13 1.78
CA GLN A 65 9.00 -4.03 0.84
C GLN A 65 7.65 -3.65 0.23
N GLN A 66 7.30 -2.37 0.35
CA GLN A 66 6.18 -1.76 -0.34
C GLN A 66 6.70 -0.93 -1.50
N TRP A 67 6.10 -1.15 -2.67
CA TRP A 67 6.51 -0.49 -3.91
C TRP A 67 5.42 0.48 -4.39
N ARG A 68 5.83 1.67 -4.82
CA ARG A 68 4.94 2.66 -5.42
C ARG A 68 5.58 3.26 -6.66
N LEU A 69 4.80 3.44 -7.72
CA LEU A 69 5.22 4.22 -8.88
C LEU A 69 4.55 5.58 -8.84
N PHE A 70 5.36 6.64 -8.80
CA PHE A 70 4.92 8.02 -8.91
C PHE A 70 5.16 8.54 -10.32
N THR A 71 4.15 9.19 -10.86
CA THR A 71 4.21 9.87 -12.16
C THR A 71 3.76 11.32 -12.00
N GLU A 72 4.57 12.22 -12.54
CA GLU A 72 4.31 13.65 -12.50
C GLU A 72 3.02 14.01 -13.27
N PHE A 73 2.31 15.04 -12.79
CA PHE A 73 1.18 15.62 -13.51
C PHE A 73 1.03 17.11 -13.23
N THR A 74 0.32 17.79 -14.14
CA THR A 74 -0.05 19.19 -13.94
C THR A 74 -1.50 19.27 -13.46
N PRO A 75 -1.78 19.80 -12.25
CA PRO A 75 -3.15 19.98 -11.80
C PRO A 75 -3.85 21.09 -12.58
N GLN A 76 -5.19 21.05 -12.63
CA GLN A 76 -5.99 22.13 -13.24
C GLN A 76 -5.88 23.44 -12.46
N SER A 77 -5.72 23.34 -11.14
CA SER A 77 -5.50 24.46 -10.24
C SER A 77 -4.27 24.15 -9.38
N SER A 78 -3.14 24.75 -9.71
CA SER A 78 -1.91 24.61 -8.93
C SER A 78 -1.97 25.48 -7.68
N LEU A 79 -1.52 24.92 -6.57
CA LEU A 79 -1.13 25.65 -5.37
C LEU A 79 0.20 26.37 -5.60
N THR A 80 0.33 27.54 -4.99
CA THR A 80 1.63 28.15 -4.67
C THR A 80 2.30 27.42 -3.52
N ALA A 81 3.63 27.53 -3.38
CA ALA A 81 4.35 26.92 -2.26
C ALA A 81 3.82 27.37 -0.90
N ARG A 82 3.41 28.64 -0.79
CA ARG A 82 2.75 29.18 0.40
C ARG A 82 1.41 28.49 0.68
N GLU A 83 0.59 28.26 -0.34
CA GLU A 83 -0.69 27.57 -0.15
C GLU A 83 -0.51 26.08 0.20
N ALA A 84 0.52 25.44 -0.36
CA ALA A 84 0.91 24.08 0.00
C ALA A 84 1.41 23.99 1.45
N GLY A 85 2.30 24.90 1.87
CA GLY A 85 2.83 24.95 3.23
C GLY A 85 1.84 25.37 4.31
N LEU A 86 0.66 25.86 3.93
CA LEU A 86 -0.45 26.11 4.87
C LEU A 86 -1.33 24.89 5.10
N LYS A 87 -1.17 23.81 4.32
CA LYS A 87 -1.96 22.59 4.47
C LYS A 87 -1.63 21.85 5.74
N LYS A 88 -2.65 21.20 6.30
CA LYS A 88 -2.57 20.37 7.50
C LYS A 88 -3.27 19.05 7.25
N VAL A 89 -2.90 18.03 8.03
CA VAL A 89 -3.63 16.75 8.06
C VAL A 89 -5.12 17.02 8.32
N GLY A 90 -5.98 16.39 7.51
CA GLY A 90 -7.43 16.58 7.49
C GLY A 90 -7.93 17.66 6.53
N ASP A 91 -7.07 18.55 6.02
CA ASP A 91 -7.48 19.55 5.03
C ASP A 91 -7.91 18.88 3.72
N ARG A 92 -8.85 19.49 3.01
CA ARG A 92 -9.24 19.05 1.66
C ARG A 92 -8.54 19.88 0.58
N VAL A 93 -8.04 19.20 -0.44
CA VAL A 93 -7.38 19.79 -1.60
C VAL A 93 -7.94 19.21 -2.89
N SER A 94 -8.13 20.03 -3.91
CA SER A 94 -8.54 19.55 -5.23
C SER A 94 -7.30 19.17 -6.05
N LEU A 95 -7.12 17.89 -6.30
CA LEU A 95 -6.01 17.34 -7.09
C LEU A 95 -6.59 16.47 -8.18
N ASP A 96 -6.25 16.78 -9.44
CA ASP A 96 -6.71 16.00 -10.60
C ASP A 96 -8.25 15.91 -10.70
N GLY A 97 -8.95 17.00 -10.34
CA GLY A 97 -10.41 17.04 -10.29
C GLY A 97 -11.05 16.26 -9.13
N VAL A 98 -10.24 15.71 -8.22
CA VAL A 98 -10.69 14.95 -7.04
C VAL A 98 -10.48 15.77 -5.78
N SER A 99 -11.49 15.80 -4.89
CA SER A 99 -11.32 16.33 -3.54
C SER A 99 -10.64 15.28 -2.66
N ALA A 100 -9.35 15.47 -2.42
CA ALA A 100 -8.48 14.61 -1.61
C ALA A 100 -8.29 15.19 -0.21
N GLU A 101 -8.22 14.32 0.81
CA GLU A 101 -7.87 14.69 2.18
C GLU A 101 -6.36 14.60 2.36
N VAL A 102 -5.75 15.62 2.95
CA VAL A 102 -4.34 15.62 3.32
C VAL A 102 -4.14 14.67 4.49
N THR A 103 -3.26 13.69 4.33
CA THR A 103 -3.04 12.62 5.30
C THR A 103 -1.70 12.72 6.00
N VAL A 104 -0.71 13.32 5.35
CA VAL A 104 0.64 13.54 5.89
C VAL A 104 1.09 14.93 5.47
N VAL A 105 1.82 15.63 6.35
CA VAL A 105 2.57 16.86 6.03
C VAL A 105 3.93 16.71 6.69
N ASP A 106 5.01 16.78 5.91
CA ASP A 106 6.35 16.54 6.44
C ASP A 106 7.45 17.20 5.58
N GLU A 107 8.70 16.96 5.96
CA GLU A 107 9.91 17.34 5.27
C GLU A 107 10.73 16.10 4.91
N THR A 108 11.39 16.12 3.75
CA THR A 108 12.29 15.07 3.31
C THR A 108 13.67 15.64 3.00
N ARG A 109 14.71 14.80 3.12
CA ARG A 109 16.10 15.10 2.80
C ARG A 109 16.70 14.02 1.91
N VAL A 110 17.55 14.43 0.97
CA VAL A 110 18.41 13.51 0.19
C VAL A 110 19.67 13.16 0.99
N TYR A 111 19.89 11.86 1.23
CA TYR A 111 21.05 11.37 1.97
C TYR A 111 22.12 10.77 1.07
N GLU A 112 21.73 10.12 -0.03
CA GLU A 112 22.67 9.48 -0.95
C GLU A 112 22.10 9.44 -2.36
N ILE A 113 22.98 9.53 -3.36
CA ILE A 113 22.65 9.38 -4.77
C ILE A 113 23.63 8.38 -5.40
N GLU A 114 23.07 7.35 -6.02
CA GLU A 114 23.78 6.41 -6.89
C GLU A 114 23.31 6.65 -8.34
N GLY A 115 24.25 6.74 -9.28
CA GLY A 115 23.95 6.96 -10.70
C GLY A 115 23.89 8.43 -11.09
N LYS A 116 23.14 8.73 -12.16
CA LYS A 116 22.94 10.09 -12.66
C LYS A 116 21.53 10.53 -12.33
N ALA A 117 21.35 11.05 -11.12
CA ALA A 117 20.13 11.78 -10.80
C ALA A 117 20.00 12.99 -11.74
N PRO A 118 18.79 13.52 -11.92
CA PRO A 118 18.63 14.77 -12.65
C PRO A 118 19.53 15.83 -12.04
N ASP A 119 20.03 16.77 -12.87
CA ASP A 119 21.05 17.79 -12.50
C ASP A 119 20.65 18.68 -11.32
N TRP A 120 19.43 18.50 -10.89
CA TRP A 120 18.72 19.31 -9.98
C TRP A 120 18.58 18.61 -8.62
N VAL A 121 18.73 17.28 -8.54
CA VAL A 121 18.78 16.54 -7.27
C VAL A 121 20.21 16.44 -6.76
N SER A 122 20.45 16.91 -5.53
CA SER A 122 21.74 16.87 -4.84
C SER A 122 21.63 16.30 -3.42
N VAL A 123 22.71 15.67 -2.96
CA VAL A 123 22.81 15.21 -1.56
C VAL A 123 22.72 16.41 -0.62
N GLY A 124 21.88 16.28 0.40
CA GLY A 124 21.61 17.31 1.41
C GLY A 124 20.40 18.19 1.10
N ASP A 125 19.85 18.10 -0.12
CA ASP A 125 18.67 18.87 -0.47
C ASP A 125 17.47 18.50 0.39
N VAL A 126 16.59 19.49 0.58
CA VAL A 126 15.41 19.40 1.42
C VAL A 126 14.17 19.85 0.65
N ALA A 127 13.08 19.10 0.79
CA ALA A 127 11.78 19.46 0.26
C ALA A 127 10.70 19.27 1.33
N GLN A 128 9.72 20.16 1.35
CA GLN A 128 8.51 19.97 2.14
C GLN A 128 7.47 19.29 1.27
N TYR A 129 6.61 18.47 1.86
CA TYR A 129 5.58 17.80 1.11
C TYR A 129 4.34 17.54 1.95
N PHE A 130 3.25 17.25 1.26
CA PHE A 130 2.10 16.60 1.85
C PHE A 130 1.59 15.47 0.97
N ASN A 131 1.06 14.44 1.62
CA ASN A 131 0.31 13.40 0.95
C ASN A 131 -1.17 13.70 1.05
N ALA A 132 -1.89 13.44 -0.03
CA ALA A 132 -3.33 13.54 -0.05
C ALA A 132 -3.94 12.28 -0.67
N GLU A 133 -5.10 11.90 -0.15
CA GLU A 133 -5.79 10.68 -0.55
C GLU A 133 -7.29 10.89 -0.73
N ALA A 134 -7.84 10.22 -1.73
CA ALA A 134 -9.27 10.13 -1.91
C ALA A 134 -9.59 8.97 -2.83
N GLY A 135 -10.52 8.12 -2.37
CA GLY A 135 -10.96 6.95 -3.10
C GLY A 135 -9.75 6.21 -3.66
N GLY A 136 -8.93 5.61 -2.77
CA GLY A 136 -7.78 4.75 -3.07
C GLY A 136 -6.70 5.31 -4.00
N LYS A 137 -6.79 6.59 -4.36
CA LYS A 137 -5.75 7.33 -5.06
C LYS A 137 -4.91 8.07 -4.05
N MET A 138 -3.65 8.20 -4.40
CA MET A 138 -2.64 8.87 -3.60
C MET A 138 -1.97 9.93 -4.46
N TRP A 139 -1.81 11.10 -3.88
CA TRP A 139 -1.08 12.20 -4.46
C TRP A 139 0.00 12.65 -3.49
N VAL A 140 1.14 13.02 -4.06
CA VAL A 140 2.17 13.76 -3.34
C VAL A 140 2.21 15.16 -3.93
N VAL A 141 2.14 16.15 -3.06
CA VAL A 141 2.44 17.54 -3.42
C VAL A 141 3.70 17.93 -2.68
N SER A 142 4.76 18.21 -3.42
CA SER A 142 6.07 18.55 -2.87
C SER A 142 6.44 19.98 -3.27
N TRP A 143 7.16 20.70 -2.44
CA TRP A 143 7.63 22.04 -2.74
C TRP A 143 8.99 22.33 -2.12
N SER A 144 9.76 23.15 -2.83
CA SER A 144 11.03 23.72 -2.37
C SER A 144 11.17 25.12 -2.96
N GLY A 145 11.46 26.11 -2.11
CA GLY A 145 11.35 27.51 -2.50
C GLY A 145 9.92 27.88 -2.93
N ASP A 146 9.77 28.40 -4.15
CA ASP A 146 8.49 28.82 -4.72
C ASP A 146 7.86 27.79 -5.68
N GLU A 147 8.55 26.69 -5.96
CA GLU A 147 8.12 25.68 -6.93
C GLU A 147 7.30 24.58 -6.25
N VAL A 148 6.23 24.14 -6.91
CA VAL A 148 5.31 23.10 -6.40
C VAL A 148 5.09 22.04 -7.45
N GLU A 149 5.14 20.81 -6.98
CA GLU A 149 5.23 19.58 -7.75
C GLU A 149 4.09 18.66 -7.40
N TYR A 150 3.61 17.89 -8.38
CA TYR A 150 2.45 17.04 -8.19
C TYR A 150 2.69 15.67 -8.80
N TYR A 151 2.53 14.64 -7.97
CA TYR A 151 2.72 13.26 -8.35
C TYR A 151 1.47 12.43 -8.09
N ARG A 152 1.14 11.53 -9.02
CA ARG A 152 0.15 10.47 -8.80
C ARG A 152 0.87 9.18 -8.42
N GLY A 153 0.51 8.63 -7.27
CA GLY A 153 1.01 7.35 -6.79
C GLY A 153 0.17 6.17 -7.26
N MET A 154 0.83 5.09 -7.62
CA MET A 154 0.22 3.78 -7.89
C MET A 154 0.94 2.72 -7.05
N GLN A 155 0.21 1.96 -6.24
CA GLN A 155 0.77 0.85 -5.48
C GLN A 155 1.18 -0.28 -6.45
N LEU A 156 2.35 -0.84 -6.25
CA LEU A 156 2.86 -1.98 -7.00
C LEU A 156 3.12 -3.16 -6.05
N HIS A 157 2.84 -4.37 -6.55
CA HIS A 157 3.29 -5.61 -5.92
C HIS A 157 4.79 -5.81 -6.20
N PRO A 158 5.60 -6.34 -5.25
CA PRO A 158 7.01 -6.66 -5.49
C PRO A 158 7.23 -7.51 -6.75
N GLU A 159 6.46 -8.59 -6.91
CA GLU A 159 6.48 -9.39 -8.15
C GLU A 159 6.13 -8.61 -9.43
N ALA A 160 5.25 -7.59 -9.39
CA ALA A 160 5.00 -6.75 -10.56
C ALA A 160 6.23 -5.88 -10.90
N VAL A 161 6.95 -5.40 -9.88
CA VAL A 161 8.25 -4.74 -10.05
C VAL A 161 9.28 -5.72 -10.61
N ALA A 162 9.32 -6.95 -10.09
CA ALA A 162 10.24 -7.99 -10.53
C ALA A 162 10.02 -8.32 -12.00
N GLN A 163 8.77 -8.57 -12.37
CA GLN A 163 8.35 -8.82 -13.75
C GLN A 163 8.70 -7.63 -14.66
N ALA A 164 8.37 -6.40 -14.24
CA ALA A 164 8.65 -5.20 -15.02
C ALA A 164 10.15 -5.03 -15.31
N LEU A 165 11.01 -5.34 -14.34
CA LEU A 165 12.46 -5.24 -14.42
C LEU A 165 13.16 -6.54 -14.85
N ARG A 166 12.39 -7.59 -15.19
CA ARG A 166 12.89 -8.92 -15.58
C ARG A 166 13.81 -9.56 -14.52
N LEU A 167 13.48 -9.34 -13.25
CA LEU A 167 14.13 -9.96 -12.10
C LEU A 167 13.46 -11.31 -11.77
N PRO A 168 14.17 -12.22 -11.07
CA PRO A 168 13.56 -13.43 -10.50
C PRO A 168 12.31 -13.11 -9.65
N PRO A 169 11.23 -13.92 -9.67
CA PRO A 169 10.00 -13.63 -8.93
C PRO A 169 10.19 -13.47 -7.42
N ASP A 170 11.17 -14.16 -6.85
CA ASP A 170 11.55 -14.17 -5.43
C ASP A 170 12.55 -13.06 -5.04
N SER A 171 12.81 -12.12 -5.93
CA SER A 171 13.80 -11.03 -5.76
C SER A 171 13.58 -10.12 -4.56
N PHE A 172 12.35 -10.07 -4.04
CA PHE A 172 11.92 -9.13 -3.00
C PHE A 172 11.26 -9.84 -1.80
N GLU A 173 11.37 -11.17 -1.73
CA GLU A 173 10.89 -11.93 -0.59
C GLU A 173 11.57 -11.42 0.70
N PRO A 174 10.84 -11.30 1.83
CA PRO A 174 11.45 -11.01 3.11
C PRO A 174 12.54 -12.04 3.39
N ALA A 175 13.71 -11.58 3.84
CA ALA A 175 14.77 -12.48 4.29
C ALA A 175 14.30 -13.29 5.51
N ALA A 176 13.62 -14.41 5.28
CA ALA A 176 13.27 -15.35 6.32
C ALA A 176 14.49 -16.24 6.62
N ARG A 177 15.09 -15.98 7.78
CA ARG A 177 15.89 -16.91 8.61
C ARG A 177 17.36 -17.12 8.24
N SER A 178 18.20 -16.18 8.68
CA SER A 178 19.54 -16.54 9.18
C SER A 178 19.47 -16.72 10.70
N GLY A 179 19.54 -17.97 11.18
CA GLY A 179 19.92 -18.29 12.56
C GLY A 179 19.01 -19.27 13.28
N SER A 180 19.14 -20.56 13.00
CA SER A 180 18.95 -21.57 14.04
C SER A 180 20.04 -21.37 15.09
N LEU A 181 19.72 -20.86 16.26
CA LEU A 181 20.54 -21.03 17.45
C LEU A 181 19.64 -21.48 18.59
N THR A 182 19.69 -22.78 18.84
CA THR A 182 19.44 -23.38 20.15
C THR A 182 20.27 -22.63 21.20
N GLY A 183 19.60 -21.97 22.15
CA GLY A 183 20.25 -21.26 23.24
C GLY A 183 19.26 -20.86 24.32
N SER A 184 19.10 -21.75 25.30
CA SER A 184 18.44 -21.48 26.58
C SER A 184 19.02 -20.22 27.23
N GLY A 185 18.18 -19.23 27.53
CA GLY A 185 18.62 -18.02 28.22
C GLY A 185 17.47 -17.05 28.47
N SER A 186 17.34 -16.64 29.72
CA SER A 186 16.27 -15.84 30.32
C SER A 186 16.06 -14.47 29.69
N GLY A 187 14.77 -14.12 29.57
CA GLY A 187 14.16 -12.79 29.72
C GLY A 187 14.91 -11.57 29.23
N LEU A 188 14.37 -10.92 28.19
CA LEU A 188 14.47 -9.48 27.94
C LEU A 188 13.27 -9.03 27.10
N ASN A 189 12.59 -7.98 27.57
CA ASN A 189 11.46 -7.35 26.92
C ASN A 189 11.88 -6.77 25.56
N PHE A 190 11.24 -7.22 24.48
CA PHE A 190 11.25 -6.51 23.19
C PHE A 190 9.85 -5.94 22.96
N GLY A 191 9.63 -4.74 23.48
CA GLY A 191 8.51 -3.88 23.12
C GLY A 191 9.06 -2.72 22.31
N VAL A 192 9.19 -2.91 21.00
CA VAL A 192 9.33 -1.79 20.05
C VAL A 192 8.07 -1.82 19.19
N VAL A 193 7.08 -1.06 19.62
CA VAL A 193 5.88 -0.77 18.83
C VAL A 193 6.29 0.30 17.83
N SER A 194 6.80 -0.13 16.67
CA SER A 194 7.08 0.79 15.57
C SER A 194 5.75 1.07 14.86
N ALA A 195 5.14 2.21 15.19
CA ALA A 195 4.03 2.77 14.42
C ALA A 195 4.62 3.26 13.09
N LEU A 196 4.12 2.75 11.97
CA LEU A 196 4.61 3.17 10.65
C LEU A 196 3.44 3.74 9.84
N LEU A 197 3.52 5.05 9.63
CA LEU A 197 2.83 5.73 8.55
C LEU A 197 3.42 5.27 7.21
N THR A 198 2.58 5.27 6.18
CA THR A 198 2.98 4.98 4.81
C THR A 198 3.35 6.31 4.15
N PHE A 199 4.62 6.52 3.81
CA PHE A 199 5.12 7.79 3.30
C PHE A 199 5.37 7.71 1.80
N ALA A 200 4.36 8.09 1.04
CA ALA A 200 4.56 8.39 -0.35
C ALA A 200 5.36 9.69 -0.49
N VAL A 201 6.56 9.63 -1.06
CA VAL A 201 7.29 10.83 -1.47
C VAL A 201 7.54 10.73 -2.97
N GLY A 202 7.13 11.76 -3.69
CA GLY A 202 7.57 12.01 -5.05
C GLY A 202 8.58 13.15 -4.96
N GLY A 203 9.86 12.82 -5.15
CA GLY A 203 10.95 13.77 -5.12
C GLY A 203 10.94 14.74 -6.31
N PHE A 204 11.35 15.98 -6.04
CA PHE A 204 11.74 16.97 -7.02
C PHE A 204 12.84 17.85 -6.46
N PHE A 205 13.72 18.31 -7.34
CA PHE A 205 14.68 19.35 -6.99
C PHE A 205 15.06 20.23 -8.18
N ILE A 206 14.20 20.95 -8.95
CA ILE A 206 14.75 21.85 -9.99
C ILE A 206 15.53 23.05 -9.39
N PHE A 207 16.87 23.01 -9.37
CA PHE A 207 17.70 24.20 -9.18
C PHE A 207 17.96 24.89 -10.52
N ARG A 208 17.26 25.99 -10.79
CA ARG A 208 17.86 27.08 -11.57
C ARG A 208 18.63 27.98 -10.62
N SER A 209 19.96 27.89 -10.70
CA SER A 209 20.84 28.78 -9.95
C SER A 209 20.47 30.25 -10.21
N CYS A 210 20.09 30.98 -9.16
CA CYS A 210 20.48 32.38 -8.94
C CYS A 210 19.92 32.86 -7.58
N GLY A 211 20.80 33.03 -6.60
CA GLY A 211 20.56 33.90 -5.45
C GLY A 211 20.63 33.21 -4.09
N SER A 212 21.58 33.66 -3.28
CA SER A 212 21.64 33.36 -1.84
C SER A 212 20.39 33.91 -1.14
N VAL A 213 19.45 33.04 -0.78
CA VAL A 213 18.23 33.43 -0.04
C VAL A 213 18.52 33.37 1.47
N PRO A 214 18.06 34.36 2.28
CA PRO A 214 18.29 34.36 3.72
C PRO A 214 17.57 33.20 4.39
N ARG A 215 18.20 32.58 5.40
CA ARG A 215 17.55 31.63 6.30
C ARG A 215 16.41 32.34 7.03
N TYR A 216 15.18 32.11 6.60
CA TYR A 216 14.02 32.38 7.43
C TYR A 216 13.97 31.31 8.51
N THR A 217 14.37 31.67 9.73
CA THR A 217 14.00 30.91 10.93
C THR A 217 12.50 31.06 11.14
N THR A 218 11.72 30.17 10.55
CA THR A 218 10.35 29.91 10.99
C THR A 218 10.42 29.27 12.37
N THR A 219 9.90 29.97 13.39
CA THR A 219 9.63 29.38 14.70
C THR A 219 8.65 28.23 14.51
N HIS A 220 9.20 27.02 14.47
CA HIS A 220 8.47 25.76 14.40
C HIS A 220 7.58 25.69 15.65
N THR A 221 6.28 25.89 15.47
CA THR A 221 5.34 25.33 16.44
C THR A 221 5.40 23.83 16.19
N PRO A 222 5.66 22.98 17.20
CA PRO A 222 5.60 21.54 17.02
C PRO A 222 4.25 21.20 16.41
N ALA A 223 4.26 20.58 15.23
CA ALA A 223 3.04 20.01 14.70
C ALA A 223 2.49 19.04 15.77
N PRO A 224 1.16 18.98 16.00
CA PRO A 224 0.62 17.91 16.80
C PRO A 224 1.13 16.59 16.20
N PRO A 225 1.59 15.64 17.03
CA PRO A 225 2.14 14.39 16.53
C PRO A 225 1.13 13.75 15.58
N PRO A 226 1.59 13.20 14.44
CA PRO A 226 0.70 12.51 13.52
C PRO A 226 -0.09 11.46 14.29
N GLN A 227 -1.37 11.29 13.95
CA GLN A 227 -2.19 10.29 14.64
C GLN A 227 -1.59 8.91 14.36
N VAL A 228 -0.97 8.33 15.38
CA VAL A 228 -0.50 6.94 15.36
C VAL A 228 -1.68 6.07 14.94
N VAL A 229 -1.57 5.43 13.78
CA VAL A 229 -2.54 4.44 13.31
C VAL A 229 -2.52 3.31 14.33
N GLN A 230 -3.47 3.31 15.25
CA GLN A 230 -3.55 2.25 16.24
C GLN A 230 -4.07 0.98 15.57
N PRO A 231 -3.32 -0.14 15.60
CA PRO A 231 -3.79 -1.40 15.04
C PRO A 231 -5.11 -1.80 15.70
N GLN A 232 -6.17 -1.92 14.91
CA GLN A 232 -7.45 -2.38 15.42
C GLN A 232 -7.42 -3.92 15.52
N PRO A 233 -7.50 -4.51 16.73
CA PRO A 233 -7.44 -5.97 16.85
C PRO A 233 -8.68 -6.62 16.22
N ALA A 234 -8.51 -7.91 15.87
CA ALA A 234 -9.62 -8.73 15.42
C ALA A 234 -10.67 -8.83 16.54
N PRO A 235 -11.97 -8.83 16.22
CA PRO A 235 -13.01 -9.09 17.22
C PRO A 235 -12.78 -10.46 17.90
N PRO A 236 -13.35 -10.74 19.07
CA PRO A 236 -13.33 -12.08 19.66
C PRO A 236 -13.90 -13.12 18.66
N PRO A 237 -13.40 -14.36 18.62
CA PRO A 237 -13.84 -15.36 17.66
C PRO A 237 -15.31 -15.72 17.90
N PRO A 238 -16.26 -15.35 17.01
CA PRO A 238 -17.67 -15.58 17.27
C PRO A 238 -18.17 -16.92 16.76
N LEU A 239 -17.29 -17.72 16.13
CA LEU A 239 -17.56 -19.05 15.60
C LEU A 239 -16.40 -20.00 15.93
N THR A 240 -16.73 -21.27 16.09
CA THR A 240 -15.78 -22.35 16.38
C THR A 240 -15.73 -23.33 15.20
N VAL A 241 -14.53 -23.80 14.85
CA VAL A 241 -14.40 -24.83 13.80
C VAL A 241 -15.11 -26.10 14.24
N GLY A 242 -15.87 -26.71 13.33
CA GLY A 242 -16.69 -27.89 13.57
C GLY A 242 -18.15 -27.61 13.92
N THR A 243 -18.52 -26.36 14.21
CA THR A 243 -19.93 -25.99 14.52
C THR A 243 -20.70 -25.59 13.26
N ASN A 244 -22.03 -25.64 13.33
CA ASN A 244 -22.90 -25.07 12.31
C ASN A 244 -23.26 -23.62 12.63
N VAL A 245 -23.44 -22.81 11.59
CA VAL A 245 -23.90 -21.42 11.66
C VAL A 245 -25.04 -21.24 10.67
N THR A 246 -26.08 -20.49 11.05
CA THR A 246 -27.16 -20.09 10.12
C THR A 246 -26.94 -18.66 9.64
N LEU A 247 -26.81 -18.49 8.33
CA LEU A 247 -26.64 -17.19 7.66
C LEU A 247 -27.79 -17.03 6.68
N ASP A 248 -28.58 -15.97 6.83
CA ASP A 248 -29.78 -15.69 6.01
C ASP A 248 -30.69 -16.93 5.81
N GLY A 249 -30.91 -17.68 6.89
CA GLY A 249 -31.76 -18.89 6.89
C GLY A 249 -31.13 -20.15 6.29
N LYS A 250 -29.88 -20.10 5.83
CA LYS A 250 -29.12 -21.26 5.34
C LYS A 250 -28.12 -21.74 6.36
N SER A 251 -28.03 -23.06 6.56
CA SER A 251 -27.07 -23.69 7.44
C SER A 251 -25.72 -23.86 6.73
N PHE A 252 -24.63 -23.60 7.45
CA PHE A 252 -23.28 -23.86 6.99
C PHE A 252 -22.47 -24.50 8.11
N ARG A 253 -21.59 -25.45 7.76
CA ARG A 253 -20.60 -26.00 8.68
C ARG A 253 -19.33 -25.16 8.64
N VAL A 254 -18.83 -24.71 9.79
CA VAL A 254 -17.55 -24.01 9.89
C VAL A 254 -16.43 -25.03 9.83
N VAL A 255 -15.59 -24.96 8.81
CA VAL A 255 -14.53 -25.95 8.53
C VAL A 255 -13.11 -25.41 8.70
N GLY A 256 -12.95 -24.08 8.74
CA GLY A 256 -11.65 -23.44 8.96
C GLY A 256 -11.78 -22.05 9.56
N HIS A 257 -10.70 -21.57 10.17
CA HIS A 257 -10.60 -20.24 10.76
C HIS A 257 -9.18 -19.69 10.66
N ARG A 258 -9.05 -18.42 10.30
CA ARG A 258 -7.79 -17.69 10.36
C ARG A 258 -7.97 -16.25 10.81
N VAL A 259 -6.89 -15.69 11.35
CA VAL A 259 -6.79 -14.24 11.60
C VAL A 259 -5.91 -13.65 10.51
N VAL A 260 -6.43 -12.62 9.86
CA VAL A 260 -5.76 -11.89 8.80
C VAL A 260 -5.58 -10.46 9.25
N GLU A 261 -4.35 -9.98 9.15
CA GLU A 261 -4.07 -8.55 9.29
C GLU A 261 -4.23 -7.90 7.94
N TYR A 262 -4.95 -6.79 7.91
CA TYR A 262 -5.08 -5.91 6.76
C TYR A 262 -4.39 -4.59 7.02
N THR A 263 -3.80 -4.07 5.96
CA THR A 263 -3.20 -2.74 5.94
C THR A 263 -3.70 -2.00 4.72
N LYS A 264 -4.18 -0.78 4.95
CA LYS A 264 -4.31 0.25 3.91
C LYS A 264 -3.67 1.53 4.44
N VAL A 265 -3.54 2.53 3.59
CA VAL A 265 -2.95 3.78 4.03
C VAL A 265 -3.77 4.37 5.19
N ASN A 266 -3.09 4.76 6.26
CA ASN A 266 -3.66 5.27 7.51
C ASN A 266 -4.61 4.32 8.27
N ALA A 267 -4.63 3.02 7.95
CA ALA A 267 -5.45 2.08 8.69
C ALA A 267 -4.85 0.67 8.71
N GLN A 268 -4.74 0.13 9.92
CA GLN A 268 -4.35 -1.25 10.17
C GLN A 268 -5.42 -1.92 11.02
N TRP A 269 -5.91 -3.07 10.58
CA TRP A 269 -6.92 -3.82 11.33
C TRP A 269 -6.74 -5.31 11.11
N SER A 270 -7.04 -6.08 12.14
CA SER A 270 -7.15 -7.52 12.01
C SER A 270 -8.62 -7.92 11.85
N SER A 271 -8.83 -8.97 11.07
CA SER A 271 -10.12 -9.55 10.73
C SER A 271 -10.08 -11.04 10.98
N ARG A 272 -11.27 -11.61 11.23
CA ARG A 272 -11.42 -13.07 11.23
C ARG A 272 -12.03 -13.52 9.93
N GLN A 273 -11.40 -14.54 9.35
CA GLN A 273 -11.93 -15.23 8.18
C GLN A 273 -12.25 -16.66 8.56
N TYR A 274 -13.39 -17.13 8.10
CA TYR A 274 -13.87 -18.49 8.29
C TYR A 274 -14.10 -19.14 6.94
N GLN A 275 -13.80 -20.42 6.85
CA GLN A 275 -14.32 -21.25 5.77
C GLN A 275 -15.59 -21.92 6.25
N VAL A 276 -16.62 -21.82 5.44
CA VAL A 276 -17.94 -22.39 5.73
C VAL A 276 -18.41 -23.20 4.53
N THR A 277 -18.87 -24.42 4.78
CA THR A 277 -19.35 -25.33 3.74
C THR A 277 -20.87 -25.43 3.84
N ASP A 278 -21.58 -25.25 2.74
CA ASP A 278 -23.03 -25.44 2.69
C ASP A 278 -23.41 -26.93 2.57
N ASP A 279 -24.72 -27.21 2.59
CA ASP A 279 -25.25 -28.57 2.50
C ASP A 279 -24.95 -29.25 1.14
N ASP A 280 -24.65 -28.47 0.10
CA ASP A 280 -24.24 -28.95 -1.22
C ASP A 280 -22.73 -29.25 -1.31
N GLY A 281 -21.99 -29.04 -0.20
CA GLY A 281 -20.56 -29.26 -0.13
C GLY A 281 -19.71 -28.13 -0.70
N GLN A 282 -20.30 -26.98 -1.04
CA GLN A 282 -19.56 -25.82 -1.55
C GLN A 282 -18.93 -25.04 -0.40
N THR A 283 -17.62 -24.84 -0.49
CA THR A 283 -16.86 -24.07 0.50
C THR A 283 -16.82 -22.59 0.12
N ASN A 284 -17.21 -21.74 1.07
CA ASN A 284 -17.30 -20.30 0.93
C ASN A 284 -16.42 -19.62 1.99
N LEU A 285 -16.02 -18.38 1.70
CA LEU A 285 -15.25 -17.54 2.62
C LEU A 285 -16.19 -16.61 3.37
N LEU A 286 -16.22 -16.69 4.70
CA LEU A 286 -16.96 -15.77 5.55
C LEU A 286 -15.99 -14.81 6.23
N VAL A 287 -16.10 -13.52 5.95
CA VAL A 287 -15.22 -12.49 6.51
C VAL A 287 -15.98 -11.63 7.50
N ILE A 288 -15.41 -11.49 8.69
CA ILE A 288 -15.90 -10.57 9.72
C ILE A 288 -15.03 -9.33 9.68
N ARG A 289 -15.61 -8.21 9.23
CA ARG A 289 -14.92 -6.92 9.04
C ARG A 289 -13.91 -6.96 7.89
N VAL A 290 -14.43 -6.85 6.67
CA VAL A 290 -13.58 -6.63 5.48
C VAL A 290 -12.88 -5.28 5.53
N LEU A 291 -13.52 -4.23 6.08
CA LEU A 291 -13.00 -2.87 6.16
C LEU A 291 -12.95 -2.35 7.60
N PRO A 292 -12.10 -1.36 7.93
CA PRO A 292 -12.07 -0.74 9.25
C PRO A 292 -13.46 -0.27 9.68
N GLY A 293 -13.82 -0.52 10.94
CA GLY A 293 -15.13 -0.10 11.49
C GLY A 293 -16.36 -0.87 11.00
N ALA A 294 -16.25 -1.71 9.95
CA ALA A 294 -17.36 -2.53 9.50
C ALA A 294 -17.74 -3.58 10.56
N GLN A 295 -19.04 -3.71 10.85
CA GLN A 295 -19.57 -4.75 11.74
C GLN A 295 -20.35 -5.85 10.99
N HIS A 296 -20.52 -5.69 9.68
CA HIS A 296 -21.27 -6.64 8.87
C HIS A 296 -20.42 -7.85 8.48
N TRP A 297 -21.08 -8.99 8.41
CA TRP A 297 -20.51 -10.24 7.93
C TRP A 297 -20.68 -10.26 6.41
N GLN A 298 -19.65 -10.71 5.70
CA GLN A 298 -19.75 -10.91 4.26
C GLN A 298 -19.45 -12.35 3.91
N LEU A 299 -20.39 -12.99 3.22
CA LEU A 299 -20.22 -14.32 2.67
C LEU A 299 -19.77 -14.19 1.21
N PHE A 300 -18.58 -14.70 0.94
CA PHE A 300 -17.89 -14.68 -0.33
C PHE A 300 -17.90 -16.07 -0.95
N LYS A 301 -18.56 -16.18 -2.09
CA LYS A 301 -18.55 -17.39 -2.92
C LYS A 301 -17.39 -17.35 -3.90
N PRO A 302 -16.63 -18.43 -4.11
CA PRO A 302 -15.61 -18.46 -5.15
C PRO A 302 -16.20 -18.10 -6.52
N LEU A 303 -15.49 -17.26 -7.27
CA LEU A 303 -15.80 -16.93 -8.66
C LEU A 303 -14.61 -17.39 -9.50
N ALA A 304 -14.89 -18.15 -10.56
CA ALA A 304 -13.89 -18.58 -11.53
C ALA A 304 -14.20 -17.89 -12.87
N PRO A 305 -13.58 -16.73 -13.15
CA PRO A 305 -13.94 -15.96 -14.32
C PRO A 305 -13.57 -16.67 -15.63
N GLU A 306 -14.35 -16.44 -16.69
CA GLU A 306 -14.03 -17.01 -18.01
C GLU A 306 -12.71 -16.47 -18.55
N ARG A 307 -12.41 -15.20 -18.23
CA ARG A 307 -11.18 -14.50 -18.64
C ARG A 307 -10.63 -13.69 -17.46
N PRO A 308 -9.93 -14.34 -16.51
CA PRO A 308 -9.40 -13.64 -15.35
C PRO A 308 -8.33 -12.62 -15.79
N PRO A 309 -8.36 -11.38 -15.29
CA PRO A 309 -7.26 -10.44 -15.52
C PRO A 309 -5.97 -10.96 -14.88
N SER A 310 -4.83 -10.55 -15.42
CA SER A 310 -3.53 -10.87 -14.82
C SER A 310 -3.33 -10.11 -13.51
N PRO A 311 -2.41 -10.55 -12.64
CA PRO A 311 -2.01 -9.80 -11.45
C PRO A 311 -1.60 -8.36 -11.75
N LEU A 312 -0.91 -8.12 -12.88
CA LEU A 312 -0.53 -6.78 -13.30
C LEU A 312 -1.75 -5.88 -13.59
N VAL A 313 -2.79 -6.44 -14.23
CA VAL A 313 -4.03 -5.70 -14.48
C VAL A 313 -4.78 -5.46 -13.17
N ALA A 314 -4.83 -6.44 -12.26
CA ALA A 314 -5.43 -6.27 -10.93
C ALA A 314 -4.69 -5.20 -10.10
N ALA A 315 -3.36 -5.17 -10.16
CA ALA A 315 -2.53 -4.18 -9.48
C ALA A 315 -2.65 -2.77 -10.06
N ALA A 316 -3.01 -2.64 -11.34
CA ALA A 316 -3.22 -1.35 -11.99
C ALA A 316 -4.58 -0.71 -11.64
N MET A 317 -5.51 -1.47 -11.04
CA MET A 317 -6.85 -1.00 -10.69
C MET A 317 -6.81 0.16 -9.69
N ARG A 318 -7.73 1.11 -9.86
CA ARG A 318 -7.87 2.29 -9.00
C ARG A 318 -9.25 2.32 -8.37
N VAL A 319 -9.36 2.83 -7.15
CA VAL A 319 -10.70 3.10 -6.59
C VAL A 319 -11.45 4.13 -7.46
N GLY A 320 -12.74 3.88 -7.63
CA GLY A 320 -13.62 4.54 -8.59
C GLY A 320 -13.59 3.94 -10.00
N GLU A 321 -12.55 3.17 -10.35
CA GLU A 321 -12.46 2.52 -11.66
C GLU A 321 -13.54 1.46 -11.84
N ALA A 322 -14.09 1.38 -13.07
CA ALA A 322 -15.12 0.42 -13.39
C ALA A 322 -14.50 -0.98 -13.53
N VAL A 323 -15.14 -1.97 -12.92
CA VAL A 323 -14.79 -3.39 -13.08
C VAL A 323 -15.91 -4.07 -13.84
N THR A 324 -15.54 -4.73 -14.93
CA THR A 324 -16.41 -5.67 -15.65
C THR A 324 -15.72 -7.03 -15.64
N LEU A 325 -16.33 -8.00 -14.97
CA LEU A 325 -15.82 -9.36 -14.86
C LEU A 325 -17.03 -10.31 -14.91
N ASP A 326 -17.16 -11.05 -16.00
CA ASP A 326 -18.35 -11.84 -16.34
C ASP A 326 -19.65 -11.03 -16.19
N ASP A 327 -20.54 -11.41 -15.26
CA ASP A 327 -21.81 -10.75 -14.96
C ASP A 327 -21.70 -9.67 -13.87
N PHE A 328 -20.50 -9.43 -13.34
CA PHE A 328 -20.25 -8.37 -12.37
C PHE A 328 -19.90 -7.05 -13.06
N HIS A 329 -20.69 -6.01 -12.77
CA HIS A 329 -20.43 -4.64 -13.19
C HIS A 329 -20.48 -3.72 -11.97
N GLY A 330 -19.32 -3.26 -11.51
CA GLY A 330 -19.21 -2.42 -10.31
C GLY A 330 -18.07 -1.42 -10.42
N ARG A 331 -17.76 -0.76 -9.30
CA ARG A 331 -16.59 0.10 -9.19
C ARG A 331 -15.74 -0.34 -8.02
N VAL A 332 -14.42 -0.26 -8.18
CA VAL A 332 -13.49 -0.47 -7.08
C VAL A 332 -13.79 0.55 -5.99
N SER A 333 -14.07 0.11 -4.78
CA SER A 333 -14.33 0.95 -3.61
C SER A 333 -13.11 1.07 -2.72
N GLU A 334 -12.29 0.00 -2.63
CA GLU A 334 -11.14 -0.05 -1.72
C GLU A 334 -9.96 -0.82 -2.33
N LEU A 335 -8.74 -0.44 -1.93
CA LEU A 335 -7.48 -1.12 -2.19
C LEU A 335 -6.76 -1.33 -0.85
N PHE A 336 -6.29 -2.54 -0.58
CA PHE A 336 -5.63 -2.88 0.67
C PHE A 336 -4.76 -4.12 0.50
N MET A 337 -3.89 -4.37 1.48
CA MET A 337 -3.04 -5.56 1.54
C MET A 337 -3.41 -6.38 2.76
N SER A 338 -3.05 -7.66 2.75
CA SER A 338 -3.22 -8.54 3.89
C SER A 338 -2.06 -9.51 4.06
N ARG A 339 -1.92 -10.01 5.29
CA ARG A 339 -1.10 -11.17 5.62
C ARG A 339 -1.81 -12.03 6.65
N ALA A 340 -1.65 -13.35 6.55
CA ALA A 340 -2.18 -14.26 7.56
C ALA A 340 -1.33 -14.13 8.85
N LEU A 341 -1.99 -13.93 9.99
CA LEU A 341 -1.34 -13.96 11.31
C LEU A 341 -1.38 -15.35 11.94
N THR A 342 -2.46 -16.09 11.70
CA THR A 342 -2.66 -17.46 12.22
C THR A 342 -3.52 -18.24 11.24
N ASN A 343 -3.18 -19.50 10.98
CA ASN A 343 -3.98 -20.43 10.17
C ASN A 343 -4.40 -21.64 11.01
N SER A 344 -5.69 -21.98 11.06
CA SER A 344 -6.12 -23.29 11.54
C SER A 344 -5.75 -24.37 10.53
N ALA A 345 -5.43 -25.58 11.00
CA ALA A 345 -5.29 -26.74 10.12
C ALA A 345 -6.51 -26.88 9.20
N GLY A 346 -6.28 -27.02 7.89
CA GLY A 346 -7.35 -27.22 6.91
C GLY A 346 -7.97 -25.96 6.29
N PHE A 347 -7.45 -24.76 6.56
CA PHE A 347 -7.77 -23.57 5.77
C PHE A 347 -6.84 -23.53 4.54
N PRO A 348 -7.23 -24.03 3.34
CA PRO A 348 -6.39 -23.95 2.16
C PRO A 348 -6.01 -22.50 1.91
N ASP A 349 -4.70 -22.27 1.84
CA ASP A 349 -4.20 -20.98 1.50
C ASP A 349 -4.39 -20.77 -0.01
N ALA A 350 -5.23 -19.80 -0.36
CA ALA A 350 -5.49 -19.43 -1.74
C ALA A 350 -4.23 -18.85 -2.42
N PHE A 351 -3.16 -18.61 -1.67
CA PHE A 351 -1.83 -18.22 -2.13
C PHE A 351 -0.82 -19.03 -1.31
N THR A 352 0.13 -19.69 -1.97
CA THR A 352 1.18 -20.43 -1.27
C THR A 352 2.23 -19.47 -0.73
N GLY A 353 2.51 -19.51 0.58
CA GLY A 353 3.58 -18.74 1.22
C GLY A 353 3.10 -17.72 2.25
N ASP A 354 4.01 -17.24 3.10
CA ASP A 354 3.77 -16.23 4.15
C ASP A 354 3.78 -14.78 3.61
N GLY A 355 3.55 -14.60 2.30
CA GLY A 355 3.70 -13.34 1.59
C GLY A 355 2.52 -12.36 1.75
N LEU A 356 2.76 -11.09 1.39
CA LEU A 356 1.70 -10.09 1.29
C LEU A 356 0.74 -10.42 0.15
N ILE A 357 -0.55 -10.41 0.45
CA ILE A 357 -1.62 -10.54 -0.54
C ILE A 357 -2.22 -9.16 -0.77
N TYR A 358 -2.48 -8.80 -2.00
CA TYR A 358 -3.05 -7.52 -2.37
C TYR A 358 -4.51 -7.72 -2.74
N HIS A 359 -5.31 -6.70 -2.49
CA HIS A 359 -6.75 -6.76 -2.65
C HIS A 359 -7.29 -5.50 -3.28
N TYR A 360 -8.32 -5.70 -4.10
CA TYR A 360 -9.28 -4.67 -4.41
C TYR A 360 -10.66 -5.21 -4.09
N LEU A 361 -11.48 -4.35 -3.48
CA LEU A 361 -12.90 -4.60 -3.28
C LEU A 361 -13.64 -3.74 -4.29
N ALA A 362 -14.41 -4.34 -5.18
CA ALA A 362 -15.35 -3.64 -6.04
C ALA A 362 -16.78 -3.87 -5.54
N GLN A 363 -17.63 -2.86 -5.65
CA GLN A 363 -18.99 -2.91 -5.11
C GLN A 363 -20.02 -2.46 -6.14
N THR A 364 -21.21 -3.04 -6.00
CA THR A 364 -22.48 -2.55 -6.50
C THR A 364 -23.38 -2.23 -5.31
N ASN A 365 -24.61 -1.78 -5.55
CA ASN A 365 -25.56 -1.54 -4.46
C ASN A 365 -25.93 -2.80 -3.65
N THR A 366 -25.70 -4.00 -4.22
CA THR A 366 -26.20 -5.27 -3.65
C THR A 366 -25.15 -6.37 -3.56
N SER A 367 -23.96 -6.17 -4.10
CA SER A 367 -22.92 -7.20 -4.15
C SER A 367 -21.53 -6.60 -4.10
N ALA A 368 -20.57 -7.41 -3.67
CA ALA A 368 -19.15 -7.11 -3.73
C ALA A 368 -18.41 -8.12 -4.60
N LEU A 369 -17.30 -7.70 -5.17
CA LEU A 369 -16.29 -8.54 -5.79
C LEU A 369 -14.99 -8.28 -5.03
N LEU A 370 -14.47 -9.33 -4.39
CA LEU A 370 -13.13 -9.30 -3.80
C LEU A 370 -12.18 -9.99 -4.76
N ALA A 371 -11.27 -9.23 -5.34
CA ALA A 371 -10.12 -9.76 -6.04
C ALA A 371 -8.93 -9.74 -5.08
N SER A 372 -8.29 -10.88 -4.93
CA SER A 372 -7.06 -11.04 -4.16
C SER A 372 -5.96 -11.51 -5.11
N TRP A 373 -4.75 -10.99 -5.00
CA TRP A 373 -3.65 -11.43 -5.85
C TRP A 373 -2.30 -11.41 -5.13
N ASN A 374 -1.43 -12.30 -5.58
CA ASN A 374 0.02 -12.14 -5.56
C ASN A 374 0.48 -11.95 -7.03
N GLY A 375 1.76 -11.90 -7.32
CA GLY A 375 2.20 -11.75 -8.72
C GLY A 375 2.09 -13.01 -9.59
N GLU A 376 1.74 -14.16 -9.01
CA GLU A 376 1.49 -15.39 -9.77
C GLU A 376 0.06 -15.46 -10.31
N ARG A 377 -0.94 -15.15 -9.46
CA ARG A 377 -2.36 -15.35 -9.80
C ARG A 377 -3.29 -14.38 -9.12
N VAL A 378 -4.50 -14.27 -9.66
CA VAL A 378 -5.63 -13.56 -9.05
C VAL A 378 -6.73 -14.56 -8.69
N VAL A 379 -7.28 -14.44 -7.49
CA VAL A 379 -8.43 -15.23 -7.01
C VAL A 379 -9.59 -14.28 -6.78
N PHE A 380 -10.78 -14.67 -7.25
CA PHE A 380 -11.98 -13.86 -7.18
C PHE A 380 -13.03 -14.49 -6.28
N HIS A 381 -13.72 -13.64 -5.54
CA HIS A 381 -14.91 -14.04 -4.79
C HIS A 381 -16.03 -13.03 -4.95
N ARG A 382 -17.26 -13.52 -5.07
CA ARG A 382 -18.47 -12.70 -5.07
C ARG A 382 -19.06 -12.66 -3.67
N GLY A 383 -19.08 -11.48 -3.08
CA GLY A 383 -19.54 -11.21 -1.71
C GLY A 383 -20.96 -10.70 -1.65
N GLN A 384 -21.69 -11.11 -0.63
CA GLN A 384 -22.94 -10.50 -0.20
C GLN A 384 -22.90 -10.26 1.32
N PRO A 385 -23.49 -9.15 1.80
CA PRO A 385 -23.70 -8.98 3.24
C PRO A 385 -24.68 -10.06 3.72
N VAL A 386 -24.40 -10.66 4.87
CA VAL A 386 -25.26 -11.67 5.49
C VAL A 386 -25.56 -11.30 6.93
N ALA A 387 -26.78 -11.58 7.39
CA ALA A 387 -27.13 -11.45 8.80
C ALA A 387 -26.84 -12.76 9.54
N LYS A 388 -26.15 -12.66 10.67
CA LYS A 388 -26.06 -13.78 11.61
C LYS A 388 -27.41 -13.92 12.30
N HIS A 389 -28.11 -15.02 12.04
CA HIS A 389 -29.21 -15.42 12.89
C HIS A 389 -28.64 -16.25 14.04
N THR A 390 -28.71 -15.70 15.25
CA THR A 390 -28.50 -16.51 16.45
C THR A 390 -29.84 -17.21 16.71
N PRO A 391 -29.89 -18.54 16.76
CA PRO A 391 -31.10 -19.25 17.16
C PRO A 391 -31.55 -18.85 18.57
#